data_AF-A0AAN1QNE4-F1
#
_entry.id   AF-A0AAN1QNE4-F1
#
_cell.length_a   1.000
_cell.length_b   1.000
_cell.length_c   1.000
_cell.angle_alpha   90.00
_cell.angle_beta   90.00
_cell.angle_gamma   90.00
#
_symmetry.space_group_name_H-M   'P 1'
#
loop_
_entity.id
_entity.type
_entity.pdbx_description
1 polymer ?
#
loop_
_entity_poly.entity_id
_entity_poly.type
_entity_poly.pdbx_seq_one_letter_code
_entity_poly.pdbx_strand_id
1 'polypeptide(L)'
;MLKLTVANTITALIQGDISEHYPIRQIPLQGEVIGLGTTTEIDNGELCFLPEGRTTAIYKGDPEAGAAILQDPSSELIHFPYVCFTSNGSGLGIPIDTAQLPSVEAGLQAIIAAAIAQIDSPADYFGVRLQAHWHTLVVTVAAKLCLWQRRRLVRDSQEDNVYESLKHFYFADQAGDPLHHLLGPAPIWNLSGFYARHPETGLVTVPRANAHLHIHGCSSDLRFAGHVHHEHPNTQLVSFKELILYPISTVEVLKADLAIENLRIESDWLHFSVTNQGRMDVSNADVAIVVNNSYRGHRALRLPWLAQGDREDLAYPIAKLPLRPGENFIEVIANPDQTILEDDRNDNRAGITTFLSRNFTQLCPENFEDL
;
A
#
# COMPACT_ATOMS: atom_id res chain seq x y z
N MET A 1 22.07 -2.26 -14.61
CA MET A 1 20.67 -1.91 -14.93
C MET A 1 19.90 -1.87 -13.62
N LEU A 2 19.06 -0.85 -13.43
CA LEU A 2 18.37 -0.63 -12.16
C LEU A 2 16.94 -1.19 -12.25
N LYS A 3 16.55 -2.00 -11.27
CA LYS A 3 15.19 -2.55 -11.16
C LYS A 3 14.41 -1.76 -10.12
N LEU A 4 13.16 -1.45 -10.40
CA LEU A 4 12.18 -0.94 -9.43
C LEU A 4 11.25 -2.09 -9.03
N THR A 5 11.09 -2.30 -7.73
CA THR A 5 10.10 -3.20 -7.15
C THR A 5 9.03 -2.34 -6.47
N VAL A 6 7.77 -2.65 -6.74
CA VAL A 6 6.59 -1.93 -6.23
C VAL A 6 5.69 -2.94 -5.55
N ALA A 7 5.69 -2.97 -4.23
CA ALA A 7 4.81 -3.82 -3.45
C ALA A 7 3.49 -3.09 -3.23
N ASN A 8 2.41 -3.65 -3.78
CA ASN A 8 1.13 -2.99 -4.00
C ASN A 8 1.27 -1.74 -4.91
N THR A 9 0.17 -1.11 -5.31
CA THR A 9 0.16 0.09 -6.18
C THR A 9 -0.50 1.26 -5.48
N ILE A 10 -0.12 2.50 -5.83
CA ILE A 10 -0.82 3.69 -5.31
C ILE A 10 -2.32 3.65 -5.65
N THR A 11 -2.71 3.13 -6.82
CA THR A 11 -4.12 2.97 -7.18
C THR A 11 -4.88 2.06 -6.22
N ALA A 12 -4.37 0.86 -5.96
CA ALA A 12 -4.98 -0.10 -5.05
C ALA A 12 -4.99 0.44 -3.61
N LEU A 13 -3.90 1.08 -3.20
CA LEU A 13 -3.78 1.79 -1.94
C LEU A 13 -4.90 2.84 -1.78
N ILE A 14 -5.10 3.73 -2.76
CA ILE A 14 -6.18 4.73 -2.76
C ILE A 14 -7.57 4.07 -2.71
N GLN A 15 -7.72 2.90 -3.33
CA GLN A 15 -8.95 2.09 -3.29
C GLN A 15 -9.14 1.35 -1.96
N GLY A 16 -8.20 1.47 -1.03
CA GLY A 16 -8.28 0.96 0.34
C GLY A 16 -7.68 -0.43 0.53
N ASP A 17 -6.84 -0.91 -0.40
CA ASP A 17 -6.08 -2.13 -0.20
C ASP A 17 -4.91 -1.87 0.77
N ILE A 18 -5.07 -2.38 1.99
CA ILE A 18 -4.10 -2.31 3.10
C ILE A 18 -3.94 -3.65 3.81
N SER A 19 -4.53 -4.68 3.22
CA SER A 19 -4.51 -6.04 3.73
C SER A 19 -3.28 -6.78 3.24
N GLU A 20 -2.63 -6.30 2.19
CA GLU A 20 -1.33 -6.81 1.73
C GLU A 20 -0.19 -6.19 2.56
N HIS A 21 0.88 -6.96 2.80
CA HIS A 21 2.00 -6.57 3.66
C HIS A 21 3.33 -7.03 3.04
N TYR A 22 4.24 -6.09 2.78
CA TYR A 22 5.62 -6.40 2.40
C TYR A 22 6.58 -6.16 3.58
N PRO A 23 7.33 -7.18 4.02
CA PRO A 23 8.18 -7.06 5.20
C PRO A 23 9.47 -6.27 4.92
N ILE A 24 9.89 -5.43 5.88
CA ILE A 24 11.11 -4.61 5.76
C ILE A 24 12.36 -5.46 5.50
N ARG A 25 12.45 -6.65 6.12
CA ARG A 25 13.60 -7.57 6.00
C ARG A 25 13.84 -8.07 4.57
N GLN A 26 12.84 -7.97 3.69
CA GLN A 26 12.96 -8.34 2.27
C GLN A 26 13.40 -7.17 1.37
N ILE A 27 13.61 -5.97 1.91
CA ILE A 27 14.10 -4.81 1.16
C ILE A 27 15.64 -4.85 1.11
N PRO A 28 16.27 -4.83 -0.09
CA PRO A 28 17.71 -5.03 -0.24
C PRO A 28 18.50 -3.74 0.03
N LEU A 29 18.59 -3.31 1.28
CA LEU A 29 19.17 -2.03 1.71
C LEU A 29 20.71 -1.88 1.57
N GLN A 30 21.37 -2.81 0.90
CA GLN A 30 22.81 -2.71 0.61
C GLN A 30 23.07 -1.75 -0.56
N GLY A 31 24.02 -0.85 -0.38
CA GLY A 31 24.34 0.19 -1.36
C GLY A 31 23.29 1.29 -1.40
N GLU A 32 23.05 1.80 -2.61
CA GLU A 32 22.18 2.95 -2.84
C GLU A 32 20.80 2.51 -3.32
N VAL A 33 19.82 2.51 -2.42
CA VAL A 33 18.43 2.18 -2.73
C VAL A 33 17.60 3.47 -2.75
N ILE A 34 16.92 3.72 -3.86
CA ILE A 34 15.91 4.78 -3.93
C ILE A 34 14.60 4.15 -3.51
N GLY A 35 13.85 4.80 -2.63
CA GLY A 35 12.59 4.27 -2.19
C GLY A 35 11.72 5.29 -1.47
N LEU A 36 10.44 4.93 -1.37
CA LEU A 36 9.43 5.57 -0.53
C LEU A 36 8.28 4.58 -0.30
N GLY A 37 7.39 4.91 0.62
CA GLY A 37 6.24 4.08 0.92
C GLY A 37 5.51 4.58 2.15
N THR A 38 4.62 3.76 2.67
CA THR A 38 3.83 4.07 3.86
C THR A 38 3.66 2.83 4.73
N THR A 39 3.14 3.04 5.94
CA THR A 39 2.83 1.99 6.91
C THR A 39 1.31 1.81 7.06
N THR A 40 0.91 0.86 7.90
CA THR A 40 -0.50 0.56 8.21
C THR A 40 -1.14 1.66 9.07
N GLU A 41 -2.47 1.68 9.21
CA GLU A 41 -3.18 2.69 10.02
C GLU A 41 -2.75 2.71 11.50
N ILE A 42 -2.46 1.54 12.06
CA ILE A 42 -2.06 1.41 13.47
C ILE A 42 -0.64 1.95 13.69
N ASP A 43 0.21 1.87 12.65
CA ASP A 43 1.61 2.29 12.69
C ASP A 43 1.92 3.43 11.71
N ASN A 44 0.90 4.25 11.42
CA ASN A 44 0.83 5.27 10.36
C ASN A 44 2.11 6.11 10.23
N GLY A 45 2.48 6.44 8.99
CA GLY A 45 3.74 7.10 8.70
C GLY A 45 4.08 7.09 7.22
N GLU A 46 5.03 7.95 6.85
CA GLU A 46 5.60 8.01 5.51
C GLU A 46 7.07 7.60 5.56
N LEU A 47 7.50 6.75 4.62
CA LEU A 47 8.84 6.16 4.60
C LEU A 47 9.76 6.94 3.67
N CYS A 48 10.96 7.27 4.13
CA CYS A 48 12.01 7.91 3.35
C CYS A 48 13.26 7.03 3.35
N PHE A 49 13.88 6.86 2.18
CA PHE A 49 15.09 6.07 2.00
C PHE A 49 16.29 7.00 1.79
N LEU A 50 17.24 6.98 2.71
CA LEU A 50 18.41 7.86 2.67
C LEU A 50 19.72 7.07 2.68
N PRO A 51 20.76 7.50 1.94
CA PRO A 51 22.06 6.86 2.00
C PRO A 51 22.69 7.02 3.38
N GLU A 52 23.24 5.93 3.91
CA GLU A 52 24.02 5.90 5.14
C GLU A 52 25.32 5.11 4.90
N GLY A 53 26.36 5.81 4.47
CA GLY A 53 27.64 5.20 4.12
C GLY A 53 27.53 4.22 2.95
N ARG A 54 27.59 2.91 3.25
CA ARG A 54 27.52 1.83 2.24
C ARG A 54 26.14 1.16 2.17
N THR A 55 25.19 1.63 2.97
CA THR A 55 23.83 1.10 3.05
C THR A 55 22.83 2.22 2.82
N THR A 56 21.56 1.87 2.71
CA THR A 56 20.44 2.81 2.75
C THR A 56 19.66 2.58 4.03
N ALA A 57 19.38 3.64 4.77
CA ALA A 57 18.52 3.64 5.94
C ALA A 57 17.07 3.98 5.54
N ILE A 58 16.12 3.41 6.26
CA ILE A 58 14.71 3.77 6.16
C ILE A 58 14.33 4.59 7.40
N TYR A 59 13.84 5.80 7.17
CA TYR A 59 13.24 6.64 8.20
C TYR A 59 11.74 6.68 8.00
N LYS A 60 10.99 6.58 9.10
CA LYS A 60 9.55 6.80 9.13
C LYS A 60 9.27 8.16 9.76
N GLY A 61 8.46 8.99 9.12
CA GLY A 61 7.89 10.15 9.79
C GLY A 61 6.85 9.72 10.83
N ASP A 62 6.94 10.27 12.03
CA ASP A 62 5.93 10.11 13.08
C ASP A 62 4.70 10.98 12.81
N PRO A 63 3.48 10.42 12.73
CA PRO A 63 2.30 11.17 12.34
C PRO A 63 1.88 12.21 13.39
N GLU A 64 2.34 12.09 14.63
CA GLU A 64 2.00 13.02 15.70
C GLU A 64 2.97 14.21 15.80
N ALA A 65 4.27 13.96 15.76
CA ALA A 65 5.30 14.98 15.95
C ALA A 65 6.00 15.41 14.65
N GLY A 66 5.79 14.66 13.56
CA GLY A 66 6.55 14.81 12.31
C GLY A 66 7.99 14.32 12.43
N ALA A 67 8.34 13.67 13.54
CA ALA A 67 9.70 13.27 13.88
C ALA A 67 10.22 12.16 12.97
N ALA A 68 11.50 12.18 12.61
CA ALA A 68 12.10 11.07 11.88
C ALA A 68 12.46 9.93 12.85
N ILE A 69 11.95 8.74 12.58
CA ILE A 69 12.21 7.52 13.35
C ILE A 69 12.96 6.53 12.46
N LEU A 70 14.20 6.20 12.81
CA LEU A 70 14.97 5.16 12.13
C LEU A 70 14.28 3.79 12.29
N GLN A 71 14.08 3.08 11.19
CA GLN A 71 13.48 1.75 11.19
C GLN A 71 14.56 0.67 11.27
N ASP A 72 14.31 -0.37 12.08
CA ASP A 72 15.18 -1.53 12.18
C ASP A 72 14.93 -2.47 10.98
N PRO A 73 15.90 -2.64 10.06
CA PRO A 73 15.74 -3.48 8.88
C PRO A 73 15.66 -4.98 9.21
N SER A 74 15.98 -5.39 10.43
CA SER A 74 15.86 -6.77 10.91
C SER A 74 14.53 -7.08 11.60
N SER A 75 13.63 -6.09 11.71
CA SER A 75 12.35 -6.28 12.38
C SER A 75 11.44 -7.27 11.66
N GLU A 76 10.88 -8.21 12.43
CA GLU A 76 9.82 -9.13 11.98
C GLU A 76 8.43 -8.49 12.00
N LEU A 77 8.29 -7.33 12.65
CA LEU A 77 7.02 -6.67 12.91
C LEU A 77 6.75 -5.50 11.95
N ILE A 78 7.76 -5.01 11.23
CA ILE A 78 7.61 -3.88 10.32
C ILE A 78 7.25 -4.39 8.93
N HIS A 79 6.06 -4.01 8.50
CA HIS A 79 5.48 -4.36 7.22
C HIS A 79 4.84 -3.15 6.57
N PHE A 80 4.80 -3.17 5.24
CA PHE A 80 4.33 -2.04 4.45
C PHE A 80 3.16 -2.46 3.56
N PRO A 81 1.98 -1.80 3.67
CA PRO A 81 0.88 -2.02 2.73
C PRO A 81 1.18 -1.46 1.35
N TYR A 82 2.11 -0.51 1.26
CA TYR A 82 2.69 -0.07 0.01
C TYR A 82 4.12 0.42 0.23
N VAL A 83 5.03 -0.06 -0.60
CA VAL A 83 6.40 0.44 -0.68
C VAL A 83 6.94 0.23 -2.08
N CYS A 84 7.63 1.22 -2.62
CA CYS A 84 8.42 1.04 -3.84
C CYS A 84 9.88 1.39 -3.59
N PHE A 85 10.76 0.55 -4.12
CA PHE A 85 12.20 0.66 -3.90
C PHE A 85 12.97 0.08 -5.08
N THR A 86 14.19 0.57 -5.29
CA THR A 86 15.07 0.03 -6.33
C THR A 86 15.94 -1.11 -5.82
N SER A 87 16.51 -1.89 -6.74
CA SER A 87 17.74 -2.62 -6.45
C SER A 87 18.89 -1.65 -6.13
N ASN A 88 20.05 -2.17 -5.74
CA ASN A 88 21.24 -1.35 -5.51
C ASN A 88 21.60 -0.53 -6.78
N GLY A 89 21.55 0.79 -6.64
CA GLY A 89 21.84 1.80 -7.65
C GLY A 89 23.22 2.43 -7.57
N SER A 90 24.13 1.94 -6.71
CA SER A 90 25.47 2.51 -6.56
C SER A 90 26.20 2.56 -7.91
N GLY A 91 26.64 3.75 -8.30
CA GLY A 91 27.32 3.99 -9.58
C GLY A 91 26.42 4.01 -10.81
N LEU A 92 25.10 3.89 -10.64
CA LEU A 92 24.10 3.99 -11.73
C LEU A 92 23.40 5.36 -11.78
N GLY A 93 23.60 6.20 -10.75
CA GLY A 93 23.06 7.56 -10.71
C GLY A 93 23.76 8.47 -11.71
N ILE A 94 22.99 9.35 -12.34
CA ILE A 94 23.45 10.38 -13.28
C ILE A 94 23.36 11.73 -12.55
N PRO A 95 24.49 12.33 -12.14
CA PRO A 95 24.51 13.68 -11.60
C PRO A 95 24.09 14.67 -12.68
N ILE A 96 23.21 15.60 -12.34
CA ILE A 96 22.70 16.60 -13.28
C ILE A 96 23.43 17.92 -13.09
N ASP A 97 23.84 18.52 -14.21
CA ASP A 97 24.33 19.89 -14.23
C ASP A 97 23.15 20.86 -14.02
N THR A 98 23.15 21.51 -12.87
CA THR A 98 22.07 22.42 -12.48
C THR A 98 22.11 23.76 -13.22
N ALA A 99 23.21 24.09 -13.92
CA ALA A 99 23.37 25.39 -14.59
C ALA A 99 22.39 25.60 -15.75
N GLN A 100 21.90 24.53 -16.37
CA GLN A 100 20.97 24.58 -17.51
C GLN A 100 19.51 24.29 -17.13
N LEU A 101 19.23 24.14 -15.84
CA LEU A 101 17.88 23.87 -15.37
C LEU A 101 17.07 25.17 -15.23
N PRO A 102 15.73 25.09 -15.31
CA PRO A 102 14.85 26.20 -14.98
C PRO A 102 15.13 26.76 -13.58
N SER A 103 14.75 28.00 -13.36
CA SER A 103 14.82 28.60 -12.02
C SER A 103 13.85 27.91 -11.05
N VAL A 104 14.07 28.09 -9.74
CA VAL A 104 13.29 27.41 -8.69
C VAL A 104 11.80 27.76 -8.71
N GLU A 105 11.43 28.91 -9.28
CA GLU A 105 10.05 29.37 -9.47
C GLU A 105 9.25 28.47 -10.43
N ALA A 106 9.91 27.68 -11.28
CA ALA A 106 9.24 26.69 -12.13
C ALA A 106 8.65 25.52 -11.32
N GLY A 107 9.09 25.34 -10.08
CA GLY A 107 8.69 24.23 -9.21
C GLY A 107 9.53 22.97 -9.41
N LEU A 108 9.62 22.16 -8.35
CA LEU A 108 10.52 21.00 -8.30
C LEU A 108 10.24 19.97 -9.40
N GLN A 109 8.95 19.68 -9.66
CA GLN A 109 8.57 18.75 -10.72
C GLN A 109 9.02 19.21 -12.12
N ALA A 110 8.89 20.50 -12.44
CA ALA A 110 9.31 21.04 -13.73
C ALA A 110 10.84 20.99 -13.91
N ILE A 111 11.57 21.27 -12.82
CA ILE A 111 13.04 21.17 -12.79
C ILE A 111 13.48 19.72 -13.04
N ILE A 112 12.86 18.75 -12.36
CA ILE A 112 13.17 17.33 -12.56
C ILE A 112 12.80 16.87 -13.97
N ALA A 113 11.65 17.31 -14.52
CA ALA A 113 11.27 17.00 -15.89
C ALA A 113 12.29 17.54 -16.91
N ALA A 114 12.78 18.77 -16.72
CA ALA A 114 13.84 19.35 -17.54
C ALA A 114 15.17 18.60 -17.41
N ALA A 115 15.53 18.16 -16.20
CA ALA A 115 16.70 17.33 -15.95
C ALA A 115 16.60 15.96 -16.64
N ILE A 116 15.43 15.31 -16.58
CA ILE A 116 15.17 14.05 -17.29
C ILE A 116 15.30 14.24 -18.81
N ALA A 117 14.85 15.38 -19.35
CA ALA A 117 14.97 15.67 -20.78
C ALA A 117 16.43 15.85 -21.26
N GLN A 118 17.38 16.10 -20.36
CA GLN A 118 18.82 16.10 -20.68
C GLN A 118 19.41 14.67 -20.75
N ILE A 119 18.70 13.66 -20.26
CA ILE A 119 19.13 12.27 -20.28
C ILE A 119 18.50 11.57 -21.48
N ASP A 120 19.34 11.07 -22.39
CA ASP A 120 18.91 10.18 -23.47
C ASP A 120 18.58 8.79 -22.92
N SER A 121 17.38 8.65 -22.35
CA SER A 121 16.88 7.38 -21.79
C SER A 121 15.40 7.16 -22.14
N PRO A 122 15.02 5.95 -22.56
CA PRO A 122 13.63 5.58 -22.78
C PRO A 122 12.87 5.21 -21.49
N ALA A 123 13.51 5.26 -20.32
CA ALA A 123 12.90 4.81 -19.06
C ALA A 123 11.58 5.53 -18.76
N ASP A 124 10.56 4.76 -18.34
CA ASP A 124 9.27 5.30 -17.91
C ASP A 124 9.30 5.88 -16.49
N TYR A 125 10.24 5.38 -15.68
CA TYR A 125 10.42 5.79 -14.30
C TYR A 125 11.87 6.20 -14.04
N PHE A 126 12.03 7.22 -13.19
CA PHE A 126 13.33 7.69 -12.72
C PHE A 126 13.33 7.74 -11.20
N GLY A 127 14.31 7.11 -10.57
CA GLY A 127 14.63 7.41 -9.18
C GLY A 127 15.23 8.81 -9.08
N VAL A 128 14.87 9.54 -8.04
CA VAL A 128 15.27 10.94 -7.82
C VAL A 128 15.91 11.06 -6.45
N ARG A 129 17.10 11.67 -6.39
CA ARG A 129 17.71 12.17 -5.16
C ARG A 129 18.14 13.61 -5.33
N LEU A 130 17.92 14.42 -4.30
CA LEU A 130 18.48 15.77 -4.21
C LEU A 130 18.50 16.24 -2.75
N GLN A 131 19.30 17.27 -2.49
CA GLN A 131 19.17 18.06 -1.26
C GLN A 131 18.50 19.40 -1.60
N ALA A 132 17.40 19.72 -0.93
CA ALA A 132 16.59 20.92 -1.17
C ALA A 132 16.61 21.86 0.04
N HIS A 133 16.68 23.16 -0.23
CA HIS A 133 16.55 24.22 0.75
C HIS A 133 15.28 25.01 0.46
N TRP A 134 14.46 25.18 1.49
CA TRP A 134 13.13 25.75 1.41
C TRP A 134 13.06 27.03 2.22
N HIS A 135 12.29 28.00 1.75
CA HIS A 135 11.89 29.15 2.56
C HIS A 135 10.72 28.75 3.47
N THR A 136 9.75 28.05 2.86
CA THR A 136 8.62 27.44 3.53
C THR A 136 8.39 26.04 2.98
N LEU A 137 8.00 25.09 3.82
CA LEU A 137 7.78 23.71 3.42
C LEU A 137 6.56 23.12 4.10
N VAL A 138 5.68 22.50 3.31
CA VAL A 138 4.57 21.68 3.79
C VAL A 138 4.91 20.20 3.63
N VAL A 139 4.78 19.45 4.73
CA VAL A 139 5.01 18.00 4.79
C VAL A 139 3.80 17.33 5.41
N THR A 140 3.41 16.17 4.88
CA THR A 140 2.46 15.28 5.55
C THR A 140 3.15 14.01 5.98
N VAL A 141 2.70 13.48 7.11
CA VAL A 141 3.28 12.27 7.70
C VAL A 141 2.22 11.19 7.94
N ALA A 142 0.94 11.56 7.88
CA ALA A 142 -0.15 10.62 7.87
C ALA A 142 -0.48 10.22 6.43
N ALA A 143 -0.58 8.92 6.17
CA ALA A 143 -1.07 8.42 4.91
C ALA A 143 -2.57 8.66 4.77
N LYS A 144 -2.97 9.03 3.56
CA LYS A 144 -4.37 9.20 3.09
C LYS A 144 -5.26 7.98 3.41
N LEU A 145 -4.66 6.83 3.69
CA LEU A 145 -5.27 5.53 3.93
C LEU A 145 -6.08 5.44 5.22
N CYS A 146 -5.55 5.97 6.32
CA CYS A 146 -6.24 5.97 7.62
C CYS A 146 -7.60 6.69 7.52
N LEU A 147 -7.69 7.70 6.65
CA LEU A 147 -8.91 8.47 6.44
C LEU A 147 -9.92 7.73 5.55
N TRP A 148 -9.47 7.02 4.52
CA TRP A 148 -10.36 6.20 3.66
C TRP A 148 -10.87 4.94 4.38
N GLN A 149 -10.07 4.32 5.24
CA GLN A 149 -10.50 3.23 6.13
C GLN A 149 -11.55 3.70 7.13
N ARG A 150 -11.31 4.84 7.79
CA ARG A 150 -12.30 5.48 8.68
C ARG A 150 -13.61 5.80 7.95
N ARG A 151 -13.56 6.21 6.68
CA ARG A 151 -14.75 6.43 5.83
C ARG A 151 -15.50 5.14 5.43
N ARG A 152 -14.80 4.02 5.23
CA ARG A 152 -15.46 2.72 5.02
C ARG A 152 -16.15 2.21 6.29
N LEU A 153 -15.54 2.48 7.45
CA LEU A 153 -16.10 2.11 8.76
C LEU A 153 -17.21 3.07 9.23
N VAL A 154 -17.17 4.34 8.82
CA VAL A 154 -18.13 5.40 9.15
C VAL A 154 -18.80 5.90 7.86
N ARG A 155 -19.99 5.38 7.55
CA ARG A 155 -20.77 5.65 6.31
C ARG A 155 -21.31 7.09 6.15
N ASP A 156 -20.57 8.13 6.53
CA ASP A 156 -21.06 9.51 6.43
C ASP A 156 -20.10 10.50 5.74
N SER A 157 -20.59 11.02 4.61
CA SER A 157 -20.36 12.35 4.01
C SER A 157 -19.06 12.70 3.23
N GLN A 158 -19.31 13.13 1.98
CA GLN A 158 -18.57 14.01 1.05
C GLN A 158 -17.12 13.69 0.65
N GLU A 159 -16.93 13.46 -0.64
CA GLU A 159 -15.68 13.07 -1.31
C GLU A 159 -14.54 14.11 -1.24
N ASP A 160 -14.83 15.40 -1.03
CA ASP A 160 -13.85 16.46 -1.33
C ASP A 160 -12.93 16.90 -0.16
N ASN A 161 -13.19 16.53 1.10
CA ASN A 161 -12.45 17.06 2.28
C ASN A 161 -11.41 16.11 2.94
N VAL A 162 -11.07 14.97 2.34
CA VAL A 162 -10.06 14.03 2.93
C VAL A 162 -8.71 14.70 3.08
N TYR A 163 -8.27 15.39 2.01
CA TYR A 163 -6.93 15.96 1.93
C TYR A 163 -6.73 17.05 2.97
N GLU A 164 -7.76 17.86 3.26
CA GLU A 164 -7.73 18.92 4.28
C GLU A 164 -7.64 18.38 5.72
N SER A 165 -8.01 17.11 5.95
CA SER A 165 -8.04 16.50 7.28
C SER A 165 -6.73 15.81 7.69
N LEU A 166 -5.76 15.69 6.78
CA LEU A 166 -4.43 15.19 7.12
C LEU A 166 -3.68 16.23 7.94
N LYS A 167 -2.93 15.76 8.94
CA LYS A 167 -2.04 16.63 9.71
C LYS A 167 -0.91 17.09 8.80
N HIS A 168 -0.94 18.37 8.44
CA HIS A 168 0.14 19.02 7.71
C HIS A 168 1.09 19.66 8.71
N PHE A 169 2.35 19.30 8.59
CA PHE A 169 3.44 19.97 9.28
C PHE A 169 3.99 21.07 8.39
N TYR A 170 4.22 22.23 8.99
CA TYR A 170 4.67 23.40 8.27
C TYR A 170 5.97 23.91 8.87
N PHE A 171 6.93 24.14 7.99
CA PHE A 171 8.21 24.70 8.36
C PHE A 171 8.33 26.09 7.73
N ALA A 172 8.48 27.10 8.58
CA ALA A 172 8.61 28.50 8.22
C ALA A 172 9.18 29.30 9.41
N ASP A 173 9.75 30.47 9.13
CA ASP A 173 10.24 31.38 10.19
C ASP A 173 9.10 31.99 11.03
N GLN A 174 7.89 32.04 10.46
CA GLN A 174 6.70 32.59 11.11
C GLN A 174 5.51 31.65 10.93
N ALA A 175 4.57 31.71 11.87
CA ALA A 175 3.32 30.96 11.76
C ALA A 175 2.54 31.41 10.52
N GLY A 176 2.08 30.45 9.73
CA GLY A 176 1.18 30.65 8.60
C GLY A 176 -0.27 30.44 9.00
N ASP A 177 -0.99 29.70 8.16
CA ASP A 177 -2.39 29.29 8.38
C ASP A 177 -2.51 28.37 9.64
N PRO A 178 -3.49 28.62 10.54
CA PRO A 178 -3.74 27.79 11.73
C PRO A 178 -4.03 26.31 11.46
N LEU A 179 -4.35 25.91 10.22
CA LEU A 179 -4.53 24.51 9.84
C LEU A 179 -3.22 23.71 9.79
N HIS A 180 -2.07 24.38 9.82
CA HIS A 180 -0.77 23.73 9.78
C HIS A 180 -0.08 23.74 11.14
N HIS A 181 0.47 22.60 11.56
CA HIS A 181 1.31 22.55 12.75
C HIS A 181 2.70 23.13 12.42
N LEU A 182 2.98 24.35 12.89
CA LEU A 182 4.29 24.96 12.77
C LEU A 182 5.33 24.17 13.58
N LEU A 183 6.41 23.74 12.93
CA LEU A 183 7.54 23.05 13.58
C LEU A 183 8.83 23.89 13.63
N GLY A 184 8.77 25.13 13.13
CA GLY A 184 9.88 26.08 13.12
C GLY A 184 10.46 26.33 11.72
N PRO A 185 11.64 26.96 11.61
CA PRO A 185 12.26 27.30 10.32
C PRO A 185 12.44 26.09 9.41
N ALA A 186 12.27 26.31 8.10
CA ALA A 186 12.47 25.28 7.08
C ALA A 186 13.93 24.80 7.06
N PRO A 187 14.21 23.54 7.46
CA PRO A 187 15.57 23.04 7.38
C PRO A 187 15.90 22.68 5.93
N ILE A 188 17.15 22.30 5.70
CA ILE A 188 17.57 21.65 4.45
C ILE A 188 17.06 20.21 4.48
N TRP A 189 16.49 19.70 3.40
CA TRP A 189 15.93 18.34 3.31
C TRP A 189 16.71 17.48 2.31
N ASN A 190 17.00 16.24 2.71
CA ASN A 190 17.46 15.19 1.81
C ASN A 190 16.23 14.46 1.28
N LEU A 191 16.08 14.43 -0.04
CA LEU A 191 14.89 13.92 -0.71
C LEU A 191 15.21 12.63 -1.47
N SER A 192 14.26 11.70 -1.45
CA SER A 192 14.26 10.46 -2.21
C SER A 192 12.87 10.18 -2.74
N GLY A 193 12.78 9.77 -4.01
CA GLY A 193 11.50 9.37 -4.58
C GLY A 193 11.59 9.02 -6.05
N PHE A 194 10.46 9.16 -6.74
CA PHE A 194 10.30 8.72 -8.12
C PHE A 194 9.59 9.75 -8.97
N TYR A 195 10.04 9.85 -10.22
CA TYR A 195 9.35 10.52 -11.30
C TYR A 195 8.78 9.48 -12.27
N ALA A 196 7.49 9.56 -12.59
CA ALA A 196 6.82 8.73 -13.58
C ALA A 196 6.48 9.55 -14.83
N ARG A 197 6.88 9.10 -16.02
CA ARG A 197 6.43 9.70 -17.29
C ARG A 197 4.92 9.52 -17.51
N HIS A 198 4.39 8.40 -17.02
CA HIS A 198 3.00 7.97 -17.15
C HIS A 198 2.35 7.82 -15.76
N PRO A 199 2.07 8.93 -15.05
CA PRO A 199 1.53 8.90 -13.69
C PRO A 199 0.12 8.28 -13.62
N GLU A 200 -0.64 8.28 -14.72
CA GLU A 200 -1.95 7.65 -14.85
C GLU A 200 -1.98 6.15 -14.55
N THR A 201 -0.82 5.48 -14.64
CA THR A 201 -0.67 4.08 -14.21
C THR A 201 -0.92 3.88 -12.71
N GLY A 202 -0.73 4.95 -11.91
CA GLY A 202 -0.89 4.93 -10.46
C GLY A 202 0.01 3.91 -9.76
N LEU A 203 1.18 3.63 -10.35
CA LEU A 203 2.10 2.65 -9.80
C LEU A 203 2.91 3.23 -8.64
N VAL A 204 3.66 4.31 -8.92
CA VAL A 204 4.53 4.98 -7.93
C VAL A 204 4.06 6.37 -7.53
N THR A 205 3.19 6.99 -8.33
CA THR A 205 2.62 8.31 -8.06
C THR A 205 1.10 8.26 -8.08
N VAL A 206 0.44 9.36 -7.69
CA VAL A 206 -1.02 9.47 -7.73
C VAL A 206 -1.52 9.37 -9.19
N PRO A 207 -2.56 8.58 -9.51
CA PRO A 207 -3.07 8.39 -10.88
C PRO A 207 -3.77 9.64 -11.43
N ARG A 208 -3.00 10.68 -11.72
CA ARG A 208 -3.43 11.96 -12.29
C ARG A 208 -2.39 12.43 -13.30
N ALA A 209 -2.86 12.95 -14.44
CA ALA A 209 -2.01 13.31 -15.58
C ALA A 209 -0.80 14.20 -15.26
N ASN A 210 -0.89 15.07 -14.25
CA ASN A 210 0.18 16.01 -13.89
C ASN A 210 0.92 15.64 -12.59
N ALA A 211 0.64 14.47 -11.99
CA ALA A 211 1.24 14.04 -10.73
C ALA A 211 2.47 13.14 -11.00
N HIS A 212 3.45 13.69 -11.70
CA HIS A 212 4.63 12.93 -12.14
C HIS A 212 5.62 12.65 -11.02
N LEU A 213 5.73 13.54 -10.03
CA LEU A 213 6.72 13.44 -8.96
C LEU A 213 6.07 12.98 -7.65
N HIS A 214 6.60 11.92 -7.08
CA HIS A 214 6.32 11.48 -5.71
C HIS A 214 7.62 11.46 -4.92
N ILE A 215 7.73 12.29 -3.89
CA ILE A 215 8.99 12.49 -3.19
C ILE A 215 8.79 12.62 -1.68
N HIS A 216 9.57 11.82 -0.94
CA HIS A 216 9.65 11.88 0.51
C HIS A 216 11.02 12.42 0.90
N GLY A 217 11.17 12.82 2.16
CA GLY A 217 12.44 13.32 2.63
C GLY A 217 12.61 13.29 4.14
N CYS A 218 13.82 13.59 4.57
CA CYS A 218 14.09 13.97 5.96
C CYS A 218 14.84 15.30 6.00
N SER A 219 14.65 16.06 7.08
CA SER A 219 15.53 17.18 7.38
C SER A 219 16.97 16.70 7.54
N SER A 220 17.95 17.53 7.21
CA SER A 220 19.37 17.15 7.18
C SER A 220 19.96 16.89 8.57
N ASP A 221 19.30 17.41 9.61
CA ASP A 221 19.57 17.11 11.02
C ASP A 221 18.83 15.85 11.51
N LEU A 222 18.11 15.16 10.62
CA LEU A 222 17.33 13.94 10.88
C LEU A 222 16.28 14.10 11.99
N ARG A 223 15.80 15.33 12.23
CA ARG A 223 14.73 15.56 13.21
C ARG A 223 13.34 15.27 12.64
N PHE A 224 13.12 15.52 11.36
CA PHE A 224 11.81 15.44 10.73
C PHE A 224 11.83 14.60 9.47
N ALA A 225 10.73 13.91 9.18
CA ALA A 225 10.57 13.12 7.96
C ALA A 225 9.11 13.16 7.48
N GLY A 226 8.90 12.94 6.18
CA GLY A 226 7.57 12.78 5.63
C GLY A 226 7.48 12.92 4.12
N HIS A 227 6.25 12.95 3.64
CA HIS A 227 5.89 13.24 2.25
C HIS A 227 5.94 14.74 1.99
N VAL A 228 6.75 15.15 1.01
CA VAL A 228 6.98 16.56 0.67
C VAL A 228 5.93 17.01 -0.34
N HIS A 229 5.11 17.99 0.04
CA HIS A 229 4.17 18.64 -0.87
C HIS A 229 4.86 19.77 -1.63
N HIS A 230 5.64 19.39 -2.64
CA HIS A 230 6.40 20.33 -3.48
C HIS A 230 5.49 21.23 -4.33
N GLU A 231 4.26 20.81 -4.58
CA GLU A 231 3.22 21.52 -5.33
C GLU A 231 2.34 22.43 -4.48
N HIS A 232 2.44 22.36 -3.16
CA HIS A 232 1.56 23.11 -2.27
C HIS A 232 1.82 24.63 -2.38
N PRO A 233 0.79 25.50 -2.42
CA PRO A 233 0.97 26.95 -2.55
C PRO A 233 1.83 27.59 -1.46
N ASN A 234 1.85 26.98 -0.27
CA ASN A 234 2.67 27.41 0.87
C ASN A 234 4.07 26.77 0.91
N THR A 235 4.45 25.95 -0.07
CA THR A 235 5.80 25.41 -0.21
C THR A 235 6.59 26.29 -1.17
N GLN A 236 7.75 26.78 -0.74
CA GLN A 236 8.60 27.64 -1.55
C GLN A 236 10.06 27.15 -1.55
N LEU A 237 10.51 26.63 -2.70
CA LEU A 237 11.88 26.20 -2.92
C LEU A 237 12.79 27.42 -3.10
N VAL A 238 13.93 27.44 -2.39
CA VAL A 238 14.96 28.48 -2.51
C VAL A 238 16.09 28.01 -3.42
N SER A 239 16.56 26.79 -3.19
CA SER A 239 17.65 26.20 -3.96
C SER A 239 17.67 24.69 -3.75
N PHE A 240 18.40 24.00 -4.61
CA PHE A 240 18.71 22.60 -4.43
C PHE A 240 20.15 22.33 -4.89
N LYS A 241 20.70 21.19 -4.49
CA LYS A 241 21.99 20.70 -4.95
C LYS A 241 21.95 19.19 -5.08
N GLU A 242 22.97 18.65 -5.74
CA GLU A 242 23.20 17.20 -5.83
C GLU A 242 21.99 16.46 -6.42
N LEU A 243 21.36 17.03 -7.46
CA LEU A 243 20.31 16.34 -8.19
C LEU A 243 20.93 15.16 -8.94
N ILE A 244 20.53 13.94 -8.55
CA ILE A 244 20.95 12.70 -9.17
C ILE A 244 19.71 11.95 -9.64
N LEU A 245 19.72 11.56 -10.91
CA LEU A 245 18.63 10.81 -11.53
C LEU A 245 19.07 9.38 -11.83
N TYR A 246 18.15 8.44 -11.62
CA TYR A 246 18.39 7.02 -11.78
C TYR A 246 17.39 6.44 -12.79
N PRO A 247 17.75 6.33 -14.07
CA PRO A 247 16.85 5.72 -15.06
C PRO A 247 16.57 4.25 -14.70
N ILE A 248 15.29 3.91 -14.57
CA ILE A 248 14.87 2.55 -14.20
C ILE A 248 14.70 1.71 -15.47
N SER A 249 15.34 0.54 -15.49
CA SER A 249 15.35 -0.34 -16.66
C SER A 249 14.18 -1.33 -16.67
N THR A 250 13.77 -1.79 -15.49
CA THR A 250 12.71 -2.81 -15.34
C THR A 250 11.88 -2.53 -14.11
N VAL A 251 10.59 -2.83 -14.18
CA VAL A 251 9.65 -2.69 -13.07
C VAL A 251 9.03 -4.05 -12.75
N GLU A 252 8.94 -4.35 -11.47
CA GLU A 252 8.24 -5.53 -10.94
C GLU A 252 7.20 -5.07 -9.93
N VAL A 253 5.99 -5.59 -10.06
CA VAL A 253 4.90 -5.34 -9.12
C VAL A 253 4.70 -6.60 -8.28
N LEU A 254 4.65 -6.45 -6.96
CA LEU A 254 4.38 -7.51 -6.01
C LEU A 254 2.98 -7.31 -5.45
N LYS A 255 2.26 -8.42 -5.28
CA LYS A 255 0.90 -8.49 -4.76
C LYS A 255 0.70 -9.84 -4.07
N ALA A 256 -0.35 -9.97 -3.28
CA ALA A 256 -0.90 -11.24 -2.84
C ALA A 256 -1.74 -11.89 -3.96
N ASP A 257 -2.00 -13.19 -3.80
CA ASP A 257 -2.81 -13.96 -4.75
C ASP A 257 -3.45 -15.12 -3.98
N LEU A 258 -4.73 -15.02 -3.65
CA LEU A 258 -5.42 -15.97 -2.79
C LEU A 258 -6.16 -17.01 -3.63
N ALA A 259 -5.81 -18.28 -3.46
CA ALA A 259 -6.45 -19.40 -4.14
C ALA A 259 -7.23 -20.29 -3.17
N ILE A 260 -8.35 -20.87 -3.64
CA ILE A 260 -9.06 -21.94 -2.95
C ILE A 260 -8.70 -23.29 -3.58
N GLU A 261 -8.12 -24.17 -2.76
CA GLU A 261 -7.66 -25.49 -3.21
C GLU A 261 -8.33 -26.64 -2.44
N ASN A 262 -8.23 -27.85 -2.98
CA ASN A 262 -8.61 -29.11 -2.31
C ASN A 262 -10.04 -29.16 -1.74
N LEU A 263 -10.98 -28.42 -2.35
CA LEU A 263 -12.38 -28.37 -1.95
C LEU A 263 -13.02 -29.76 -2.08
N ARG A 264 -13.47 -30.30 -0.95
CA ARG A 264 -14.10 -31.63 -0.88
C ARG A 264 -15.05 -31.75 0.30
N ILE A 265 -15.91 -32.77 0.25
CA ILE A 265 -16.83 -33.11 1.32
C ILE A 265 -16.45 -34.48 1.88
N GLU A 266 -16.17 -34.54 3.18
CA GLU A 266 -15.82 -35.78 3.90
C GLU A 266 -16.54 -35.81 5.24
N SER A 267 -17.24 -36.92 5.55
CA SER A 267 -17.82 -37.18 6.88
C SER A 267 -18.62 -36.00 7.50
N ASP A 268 -19.50 -35.37 6.72
CA ASP A 268 -20.31 -34.19 7.07
C ASP A 268 -19.56 -32.84 7.20
N TRP A 269 -18.31 -32.79 6.75
CA TRP A 269 -17.49 -31.58 6.72
C TRP A 269 -17.15 -31.16 5.30
N LEU A 270 -17.16 -29.84 5.07
CA LEU A 270 -16.60 -29.20 3.90
C LEU A 270 -15.14 -28.87 4.20
N HIS A 271 -14.21 -29.53 3.52
CA HIS A 271 -12.78 -29.28 3.62
C HIS A 271 -12.30 -28.47 2.44
N PHE A 272 -11.43 -27.51 2.68
CA PHE A 272 -10.77 -26.73 1.63
C PHE A 272 -9.51 -26.07 2.21
N SER A 273 -8.68 -25.57 1.32
CA SER A 273 -7.45 -24.86 1.65
C SER A 273 -7.51 -23.46 1.07
N VAL A 274 -6.96 -22.49 1.80
CA VAL A 274 -6.72 -21.14 1.30
C VAL A 274 -5.22 -20.98 1.19
N THR A 275 -4.72 -20.76 -0.02
CA THR A 275 -3.28 -20.62 -0.31
C THR A 275 -3.00 -19.21 -0.77
N ASN A 276 -1.90 -18.60 -0.30
CA ASN A 276 -1.41 -17.34 -0.86
C ASN A 276 -0.28 -17.65 -1.84
N GLN A 277 -0.60 -17.67 -3.12
CA GLN A 277 0.34 -17.92 -4.23
C GLN A 277 1.16 -16.68 -4.60
N GLY A 278 0.81 -15.52 -4.02
CA GLY A 278 1.42 -14.24 -4.32
C GLY A 278 2.80 -14.03 -3.69
N ARG A 279 3.23 -12.77 -3.69
CA ARG A 279 4.52 -12.27 -3.22
C ARG A 279 4.44 -11.25 -2.08
N MET A 280 3.26 -11.11 -1.48
CA MET A 280 3.01 -10.29 -0.29
C MET A 280 2.24 -11.11 0.73
N ASP A 281 2.47 -10.83 2.02
CA ASP A 281 1.67 -11.41 3.10
C ASP A 281 0.27 -10.79 3.09
N VAL A 282 -0.75 -11.50 3.58
CA VAL A 282 -2.12 -10.99 3.70
C VAL A 282 -2.57 -11.03 5.15
N SER A 283 -3.08 -9.91 5.66
CA SER A 283 -3.78 -9.86 6.92
C SER A 283 -5.29 -9.79 6.72
N ASN A 284 -6.02 -10.34 7.69
CA ASN A 284 -7.48 -10.31 7.72
C ASN A 284 -8.14 -10.77 6.41
N ALA A 285 -7.68 -11.86 5.78
CA ALA A 285 -8.34 -12.37 4.57
C ALA A 285 -9.74 -12.90 4.90
N ASP A 286 -10.76 -12.37 4.22
CA ASP A 286 -12.14 -12.85 4.31
C ASP A 286 -12.35 -14.07 3.42
N VAL A 287 -13.07 -15.07 3.91
CA VAL A 287 -13.49 -16.24 3.15
C VAL A 287 -15.00 -16.43 3.33
N ALA A 288 -15.73 -16.51 2.22
CA ALA A 288 -17.17 -16.72 2.22
C ALA A 288 -17.52 -18.11 1.66
N ILE A 289 -18.37 -18.84 2.39
CA ILE A 289 -19.02 -20.05 1.91
C ILE A 289 -20.44 -19.69 1.49
N VAL A 290 -20.71 -19.77 0.19
CA VAL A 290 -21.96 -19.37 -0.45
C VAL A 290 -22.71 -20.61 -0.93
N VAL A 291 -23.99 -20.70 -0.63
CA VAL A 291 -24.84 -21.82 -1.05
C VAL A 291 -25.81 -21.35 -2.13
N ASN A 292 -25.88 -22.09 -3.23
CA ASN A 292 -26.80 -21.87 -4.34
C ASN A 292 -26.77 -20.42 -4.86
N ASN A 293 -25.57 -19.85 -4.99
CA ASN A 293 -25.33 -18.46 -5.42
C ASN A 293 -26.09 -17.41 -4.59
N SER A 294 -26.41 -17.72 -3.32
CA SER A 294 -27.15 -16.83 -2.43
C SER A 294 -26.24 -16.23 -1.36
N TYR A 295 -25.70 -15.05 -1.65
CA TYR A 295 -24.80 -14.35 -0.72
C TYR A 295 -25.50 -13.90 0.58
N ARG A 296 -26.83 -13.75 0.59
CA ARG A 296 -27.61 -13.30 1.76
C ARG A 296 -27.47 -14.22 2.99
N GLY A 297 -27.10 -15.48 2.79
CA GLY A 297 -26.96 -16.48 3.85
C GLY A 297 -25.57 -17.09 3.95
N HIS A 298 -24.54 -16.43 3.40
CA HIS A 298 -23.19 -16.98 3.39
C HIS A 298 -22.66 -17.21 4.81
N ARG A 299 -21.59 -18.02 4.91
CA ARG A 299 -20.82 -18.16 6.14
C ARG A 299 -19.46 -17.51 5.94
N ALA A 300 -19.15 -16.57 6.81
CA ALA A 300 -17.87 -15.88 6.80
C ALA A 300 -16.88 -16.60 7.72
N LEU A 301 -15.66 -16.74 7.23
CA LEU A 301 -14.47 -17.14 7.96
C LEU A 301 -13.43 -16.03 7.76
N ARG A 302 -12.58 -15.82 8.76
CA ARG A 302 -11.52 -14.81 8.71
C ARG A 302 -10.20 -15.50 8.99
N LEU A 303 -9.24 -15.31 8.10
CA LEU A 303 -7.84 -15.66 8.33
C LEU A 303 -7.12 -14.42 8.86
N PRO A 304 -6.60 -14.42 10.10
CA PRO A 304 -5.92 -13.25 10.66
C PRO A 304 -4.67 -12.87 9.88
N TRP A 305 -3.93 -13.87 9.42
CA TRP A 305 -2.69 -13.73 8.67
C TRP A 305 -2.47 -14.95 7.78
N LEU A 306 -2.02 -14.73 6.55
CA LEU A 306 -1.58 -15.75 5.61
C LEU A 306 -0.33 -15.24 4.90
N ALA A 307 0.83 -15.80 5.25
CA ALA A 307 2.10 -15.33 4.70
C ALA A 307 2.22 -15.67 3.21
N GLN A 308 3.15 -15.01 2.54
CA GLN A 308 3.55 -15.30 1.19
C GLN A 308 3.92 -16.78 1.02
N GLY A 309 3.25 -17.48 0.10
CA GLY A 309 3.50 -18.90 -0.18
C GLY A 309 2.92 -19.88 0.84
N ASP A 310 2.28 -19.38 1.91
CA ASP A 310 1.67 -20.21 2.93
C ASP A 310 0.26 -20.66 2.55
N ARG A 311 -0.24 -21.63 3.31
CA ARG A 311 -1.55 -22.24 3.15
C ARG A 311 -2.18 -22.51 4.50
N GLU A 312 -3.49 -22.25 4.61
CA GLU A 312 -4.31 -22.66 5.75
C GLU A 312 -5.34 -23.71 5.32
N ASP A 313 -5.39 -24.82 6.04
CA ASP A 313 -6.40 -25.87 5.85
C ASP A 313 -7.60 -25.64 6.76
N LEU A 314 -8.80 -25.56 6.17
CA LEU A 314 -10.04 -25.25 6.86
C LEU A 314 -11.07 -26.36 6.70
N ALA A 315 -11.93 -26.48 7.71
CA ALA A 315 -13.07 -27.39 7.71
C ALA A 315 -14.32 -26.68 8.25
N TYR A 316 -15.46 -26.83 7.56
CA TYR A 316 -16.73 -26.24 7.98
C TYR A 316 -17.84 -27.31 8.06
N PRO A 317 -18.61 -27.38 9.17
CA PRO A 317 -19.68 -28.36 9.29
C PRO A 317 -20.80 -28.10 8.27
N ILE A 318 -21.09 -29.08 7.42
CA ILE A 318 -22.12 -28.95 6.36
C ILE A 318 -23.51 -28.73 6.96
N ALA A 319 -23.79 -29.33 8.13
CA ALA A 319 -25.05 -29.16 8.85
C ALA A 319 -25.37 -27.69 9.23
N LYS A 320 -24.37 -26.80 9.24
CA LYS A 320 -24.55 -25.36 9.51
C LYS A 320 -24.82 -24.53 8.26
N LEU A 321 -24.74 -25.13 7.08
CA LEU A 321 -25.02 -24.49 5.80
C LEU A 321 -26.53 -24.54 5.50
N PRO A 322 -27.10 -23.48 4.88
CA PRO A 322 -28.52 -23.43 4.54
C PRO A 322 -28.85 -24.28 3.29
N LEU A 323 -28.58 -25.60 3.37
CA LEU A 323 -28.86 -26.54 2.29
C LEU A 323 -30.35 -26.84 2.16
N ARG A 324 -30.80 -27.01 0.92
CA ARG A 324 -32.18 -27.42 0.60
C ARG A 324 -32.21 -28.91 0.27
N PRO A 325 -33.33 -29.62 0.47
CA PRO A 325 -33.43 -30.98 -0.02
C PRO A 325 -33.27 -31.03 -1.54
N GLY A 326 -32.49 -32.00 -2.02
CA GLY A 326 -32.06 -32.10 -3.42
C GLY A 326 -30.63 -31.64 -3.64
N GLU A 327 -30.32 -31.28 -4.88
CA GLU A 327 -28.99 -30.78 -5.27
C GLU A 327 -28.73 -29.38 -4.72
N ASN A 328 -27.52 -29.16 -4.22
CA ASN A 328 -27.02 -27.86 -3.78
C ASN A 328 -25.63 -27.62 -4.34
N PHE A 329 -25.38 -26.40 -4.78
CA PHE A 329 -24.05 -25.92 -5.13
C PHE A 329 -23.47 -25.14 -3.95
N ILE A 330 -22.25 -25.45 -3.55
CA ILE A 330 -21.50 -24.76 -2.50
C ILE A 330 -20.27 -24.15 -3.15
N GLU A 331 -20.13 -22.84 -3.06
CA GLU A 331 -18.96 -22.09 -3.50
C GLU A 331 -18.21 -21.58 -2.28
N VAL A 332 -16.89 -21.74 -2.26
CA VAL A 332 -15.99 -21.10 -1.30
C VAL A 332 -15.24 -20.02 -2.05
N ILE A 333 -15.19 -18.80 -1.51
CA ILE A 333 -14.60 -17.62 -2.14
C ILE A 333 -13.66 -16.97 -1.14
N ALA A 334 -12.37 -16.88 -1.44
CA ALA A 334 -11.42 -16.01 -0.76
C ALA A 334 -11.55 -14.58 -1.30
N ASN A 335 -11.41 -13.58 -0.43
CA ASN A 335 -11.52 -12.16 -0.76
C ASN A 335 -12.83 -11.82 -1.51
N PRO A 336 -14.00 -12.16 -0.96
CA PRO A 336 -15.29 -11.99 -1.66
C PRO A 336 -15.62 -10.53 -1.99
N ASP A 337 -15.10 -9.59 -1.19
CA ASP A 337 -15.32 -8.15 -1.37
C ASP A 337 -14.28 -7.49 -2.29
N GLN A 338 -13.35 -8.27 -2.85
CA GLN A 338 -12.29 -7.80 -3.77
C GLN A 338 -11.47 -6.65 -3.20
N THR A 339 -11.19 -6.72 -1.90
CA THR A 339 -10.37 -5.74 -1.17
C THR A 339 -8.87 -5.93 -1.36
N ILE A 340 -8.46 -7.15 -1.72
CA ILE A 340 -7.09 -7.51 -2.10
C ILE A 340 -7.03 -7.63 -3.62
N LEU A 341 -5.95 -7.17 -4.25
CA LEU A 341 -5.79 -7.26 -5.69
C LEU A 341 -5.27 -8.64 -6.15
N GLU A 342 -6.18 -9.50 -6.58
CA GLU A 342 -5.87 -10.84 -7.12
C GLU A 342 -5.25 -10.77 -8.52
N ASP A 343 -4.28 -11.64 -8.80
CA ASP A 343 -3.70 -11.81 -10.14
C ASP A 343 -4.58 -12.74 -11.00
N ASP A 344 -5.06 -13.87 -10.46
CA ASP A 344 -6.11 -14.68 -11.08
C ASP A 344 -7.41 -14.65 -10.26
N ARG A 345 -8.42 -13.91 -10.72
CA ARG A 345 -9.71 -13.86 -10.03
C ARG A 345 -10.53 -15.15 -10.09
N ASN A 346 -10.06 -16.16 -10.83
CA ASN A 346 -10.78 -17.41 -11.03
C ASN A 346 -10.36 -18.51 -10.05
N ASP A 347 -9.17 -18.43 -9.45
CA ASP A 347 -8.68 -19.45 -8.52
C ASP A 347 -9.01 -19.11 -7.06
N ASN A 348 -9.35 -17.84 -6.77
CA ASN A 348 -9.87 -17.40 -5.49
C ASN A 348 -11.24 -17.97 -5.11
N ARG A 349 -11.79 -18.84 -5.95
CA ARG A 349 -13.06 -19.51 -5.74
C ARG A 349 -13.01 -20.96 -6.17
N ALA A 350 -13.70 -21.81 -5.43
CA ALA A 350 -13.94 -23.19 -5.83
C ALA A 350 -15.38 -23.59 -5.52
N GLY A 351 -15.97 -24.41 -6.39
CA GLY A 351 -17.34 -24.88 -6.27
C GLY A 351 -17.44 -26.40 -6.18
N ILE A 352 -18.37 -26.90 -5.37
CA ILE A 352 -18.71 -28.33 -5.28
C ILE A 352 -20.22 -28.51 -5.20
N THR A 353 -20.74 -29.54 -5.86
CA THR A 353 -22.15 -29.92 -5.81
C THR A 353 -22.35 -31.07 -4.83
N THR A 354 -23.38 -30.99 -3.99
CA THR A 354 -23.78 -32.03 -3.05
C THR A 354 -25.29 -32.28 -3.09
N PHE A 355 -25.71 -33.48 -2.71
CA PHE A 355 -27.11 -33.87 -2.68
C PHE A 355 -27.56 -34.14 -1.24
N LEU A 356 -28.57 -33.41 -0.78
CA LEU A 356 -29.20 -33.63 0.52
C LEU A 356 -30.47 -34.45 0.33
N SER A 357 -30.47 -35.71 0.78
CA SER A 357 -31.67 -36.53 0.76
C SER A 357 -32.74 -35.97 1.69
N ARG A 358 -34.00 -35.93 1.23
CA ARG A 358 -35.14 -35.76 2.14
C ARG A 358 -35.21 -36.99 3.03
N ASN A 359 -34.71 -36.92 4.26
CA ASN A 359 -35.15 -37.86 5.28
C ASN A 359 -36.58 -37.48 5.67
N PHE A 360 -37.55 -38.04 4.96
CA PHE A 360 -38.92 -38.16 5.47
C PHE A 360 -38.94 -39.26 6.53
N THR A 361 -38.93 -38.89 7.81
CA THR A 361 -39.52 -39.56 9.00
C THR A 361 -38.97 -38.84 10.24
N GLN A 362 -39.77 -38.20 11.11
CA GLN A 362 -40.94 -38.73 11.81
C GLN A 362 -42.23 -37.90 11.63
N LEU A 363 -43.23 -38.53 10.98
CA LEU A 363 -44.57 -38.76 11.55
C LEU A 363 -44.38 -39.72 12.76
N CYS A 364 -45.09 -39.75 13.89
CA CYS A 364 -46.40 -39.29 14.40
C CYS A 364 -46.42 -39.68 15.93
N PRO A 365 -47.52 -39.59 16.73
CA PRO A 365 -48.88 -39.08 16.50
C PRO A 365 -49.41 -38.11 17.60
N GLU A 366 -50.64 -37.66 17.37
CA GLU A 366 -51.55 -37.03 18.33
C GLU A 366 -51.84 -37.90 19.58
N ASN A 367 -52.36 -37.20 20.60
CA ASN A 367 -53.10 -37.65 21.80
C ASN A 367 -52.30 -37.91 23.08
N PHE A 368 -52.40 -36.95 24.00
CA PHE A 368 -52.99 -37.20 25.32
C PHE A 368 -53.87 -36.00 25.71
N GLU A 369 -55.17 -36.28 25.83
CA GLU A 369 -56.12 -35.53 26.63
C GLU A 369 -55.77 -35.63 28.14
N ASP A 370 -56.28 -34.67 28.91
CA ASP A 370 -56.50 -34.66 30.37
C ASP A 370 -55.29 -34.64 31.32
N LEU A 371 -54.93 -33.43 31.81
CA LEU A 371 -55.11 -32.97 33.20
C LEU A 371 -54.56 -31.55 33.44
#